data_AF-A0A9D5EX94-F1
#
_entry.id   AF-A0A9D5EX94-F1
#
_cell.length_a   1.000
_cell.length_b   1.000
_cell.length_c   1.000
_cell.angle_alpha   90.00
_cell.angle_beta   90.00
_cell.angle_gamma   90.00
#
_symmetry.space_group_name_H-M   'P 1'
#
loop_
_entity.id
_entity.type
_entity.pdbx_description
1 polymer ?
#
loop_
_entity_poly.entity_id
_entity_poly.type
_entity_poly.pdbx_seq_one_letter_code
_entity_poly.pdbx_strand_id
1 'polypeptide(L)'
;MDPMPKLDREAYIALMRQQMEAMLGQVADAINNAPDGHIIAESECRVRDLFGTLRQKAYEVGIQMRTDAAEAAFPPSEEPHVGEKVAE
;
A
#
# COMPACT_ATOMS: atom_id res chain seq x y z
N MET A 1 17.35 -3.49 -19.29
CA MET A 1 16.76 -2.79 -18.14
C MET A 1 17.18 -3.55 -16.91
N ASP A 2 17.76 -2.88 -15.92
CA ASP A 2 18.09 -3.53 -14.65
C ASP A 2 16.81 -4.03 -13.96
N PRO A 3 16.88 -5.15 -13.24
CA PRO A 3 15.74 -5.67 -12.51
C PRO A 3 15.32 -4.68 -11.41
N MET A 4 14.03 -4.34 -11.38
CA MET A 4 13.47 -3.44 -10.36
C MET A 4 13.78 -3.96 -8.95
N PRO A 5 14.18 -3.09 -8.00
CA PRO A 5 14.53 -3.49 -6.64
C PRO A 5 13.46 -4.37 -5.98
N LYS A 6 13.92 -5.26 -5.11
CA LYS A 6 13.02 -6.12 -4.34
C LYS A 6 12.31 -5.30 -3.27
N LEU A 7 11.09 -5.73 -2.94
CA LEU A 7 10.33 -5.16 -1.83
C LEU A 7 11.07 -5.37 -0.52
N ASP A 8 11.22 -4.32 0.28
CA ASP A 8 11.59 -4.47 1.68
C ASP A 8 10.44 -5.15 2.43
N ARG A 9 10.65 -6.42 2.76
CA ARG A 9 9.64 -7.27 3.38
C ARG A 9 9.24 -6.78 4.77
N GLU A 10 10.18 -6.33 5.58
CA GLU A 10 9.89 -5.98 6.98
C GLU A 10 9.14 -4.66 7.05
N ALA A 11 9.60 -3.65 6.31
CA ALA A 11 8.92 -2.37 6.20
C ALA A 11 7.50 -2.53 5.63
N TYR A 12 7.34 -3.37 4.59
CA TYR A 12 6.03 -3.66 4.01
C TYR A 12 5.07 -4.31 5.00
N ILE A 13 5.53 -5.35 5.73
CA ILE A 13 4.71 -6.03 6.73
C ILE A 13 4.31 -5.07 7.85
N ALA A 14 5.23 -4.21 8.30
CA ALA A 14 4.93 -3.23 9.34
C ALA A 14 3.81 -2.27 8.91
N LEU A 15 3.87 -1.75 7.67
CA LEU A 15 2.84 -0.86 7.13
C LEU A 15 1.49 -1.56 6.97
N MET A 16 1.48 -2.78 6.42
CA MET A 16 0.25 -3.51 6.14
C MET A 16 -0.44 -4.04 7.41
N ARG A 17 0.29 -4.24 8.51
CA ARG A 17 -0.28 -4.75 9.76
C ARG A 17 -1.35 -3.83 10.33
N GLN A 18 -1.10 -2.52 10.35
CA GLN A 18 -2.07 -1.54 10.83
C GLN A 18 -3.37 -1.55 10.00
N GLN A 19 -3.24 -1.71 8.68
CA GLN A 19 -4.38 -1.80 7.77
C GLN A 19 -5.16 -3.11 7.94
N MET A 20 -4.45 -4.22 8.17
CA MET A 20 -5.05 -5.51 8.48
C MET A 20 -5.85 -5.44 9.78
N GLU A 21 -5.28 -4.87 10.84
CA GLU A 21 -5.94 -4.72 12.14
C GLU A 21 -7.23 -3.89 12.02
N ALA A 22 -7.16 -2.75 11.33
CA ALA A 22 -8.35 -1.92 11.09
C ALA A 22 -9.43 -2.64 10.26
N MET A 23 -9.04 -3.44 9.26
CA MET A 23 -9.96 -4.23 8.46
C MET A 23 -10.62 -5.34 9.30
N LEU A 24 -9.85 -6.03 10.14
CA LEU A 24 -10.39 -7.06 11.03
C LEU A 24 -11.37 -6.51 12.06
N GLY A 25 -11.18 -5.27 12.53
CA GLY A 25 -12.19 -4.55 13.32
C GLY A 25 -13.53 -4.42 12.58
N GLN A 26 -13.49 -4.00 11.32
CA GLN A 26 -14.70 -3.88 10.49
C GLN A 26 -15.35 -5.23 10.18
N VAL A 27 -14.56 -6.31 10.08
CA VAL A 27 -15.08 -7.68 9.95
C VAL A 27 -15.82 -8.09 11.23
N ALA A 28 -15.24 -7.82 12.40
CA ALA A 28 -15.89 -8.11 13.68
C ALA A 28 -17.21 -7.33 13.80
N ASP A 29 -17.23 -6.06 13.41
CA ASP A 29 -18.45 -5.24 13.39
C ASP A 29 -19.50 -5.83 12.43
N ALA A 30 -19.11 -6.28 11.24
CA ALA A 30 -20.04 -6.88 10.28
C ALA A 30 -20.67 -8.18 10.81
N ILE A 31 -19.88 -8.99 11.52
CA ILE A 31 -20.35 -10.24 12.14
C ILE A 31 -21.30 -9.93 13.31
N ASN A 32 -20.92 -9.02 14.20
CA ASN A 32 -21.69 -8.70 15.40
C ASN A 32 -23.03 -8.00 15.08
N ASN A 33 -23.09 -7.22 14.00
CA ASN A 33 -24.30 -6.49 13.61
C ASN A 33 -25.24 -7.30 12.71
N ALA A 34 -24.84 -8.50 12.28
CA ALA A 34 -25.69 -9.36 11.48
C ALA A 34 -26.79 -10.01 12.34
N PRO A 35 -28.03 -10.18 11.83
CA PRO A 35 -29.11 -10.78 12.60
C PRO A 35 -28.81 -12.24 13.00
N ASP A 36 -29.33 -12.62 14.18
CA ASP A 36 -29.24 -14.01 14.65
C ASP A 36 -29.81 -15.00 13.63
N GLY A 37 -29.13 -16.13 13.46
CA GLY A 37 -29.45 -17.13 12.45
C GLY A 37 -29.10 -16.75 11.01
N HIS A 38 -28.68 -15.52 10.75
CA HIS A 38 -28.33 -15.00 9.42
C HIS A 38 -26.93 -14.38 9.36
N ILE A 39 -26.08 -14.64 10.37
CA ILE A 39 -24.75 -14.03 10.50
C ILE A 39 -23.93 -14.12 9.21
N ILE A 40 -23.84 -15.30 8.62
CA ILE A 40 -23.05 -15.50 7.39
C ILE A 40 -23.72 -14.81 6.20
N ALA A 41 -25.01 -15.06 5.97
CA ALA A 41 -25.72 -14.52 4.81
C ALA A 41 -25.67 -12.98 4.75
N GLU A 42 -25.80 -12.32 5.90
CA GLU A 42 -25.86 -10.86 5.98
C GLU A 42 -24.47 -10.20 6.12
N SER A 43 -23.43 -10.92 6.57
CA SER A 43 -22.07 -10.36 6.72
C SER A 43 -21.11 -10.72 5.58
N GLU A 44 -21.29 -11.86 4.91
CA GLU A 44 -20.27 -12.44 4.01
C GLU A 44 -19.89 -11.49 2.86
N CYS A 45 -20.88 -10.83 2.24
CA CYS A 45 -20.60 -9.89 1.14
C CYS A 45 -19.74 -8.71 1.62
N ARG A 46 -20.08 -8.13 2.79
CA ARG A 46 -19.30 -7.04 3.36
C ARG A 46 -17.89 -7.48 3.71
N VAL A 47 -17.75 -8.65 4.33
CA VAL A 47 -16.44 -9.24 4.68
C VAL A 47 -15.60 -9.48 3.42
N ARG A 48 -16.20 -10.00 2.35
CA ARG A 48 -15.53 -10.22 1.06
C ARG A 48 -14.95 -8.93 0.48
N ASP A 49 -15.73 -7.85 0.51
CA ASP A 49 -15.31 -6.54 0.00
C ASP A 49 -14.17 -5.93 0.83
N LEU A 50 -14.22 -6.10 2.16
CA LEU A 50 -13.16 -5.67 3.08
C LEU A 50 -11.83 -6.35 2.75
N PHE A 51 -11.83 -7.67 2.55
CA PHE A 51 -10.63 -8.40 2.13
C PHE A 51 -10.19 -8.03 0.71
N GLY A 52 -11.13 -7.75 -0.20
CA GLY A 52 -10.84 -7.25 -1.54
C GLY A 52 -10.08 -5.92 -1.50
N THR A 53 -10.55 -4.99 -0.67
CA THR A 53 -9.92 -3.68 -0.46
C THR A 53 -8.51 -3.83 0.12
N LEU A 54 -8.34 -4.68 1.15
CA LEU A 54 -7.01 -4.89 1.74
C LEU A 54 -6.01 -5.46 0.72
N ARG A 55 -6.47 -6.40 -0.13
CA ARG A 55 -5.65 -6.99 -1.19
C ARG A 55 -5.23 -5.95 -2.22
N GLN A 56 -6.14 -5.06 -2.62
CA GLN A 56 -5.80 -3.96 -3.52
C GLN A 56 -4.69 -3.09 -2.93
N LYS A 57 -4.86 -2.65 -1.68
CA LYS A 57 -3.87 -1.81 -0.99
C LYS A 57 -2.51 -2.50 -0.83
N ALA A 58 -2.51 -3.82 -0.58
CA ALA A 58 -1.29 -4.62 -0.52
C ALA A 58 -0.46 -4.52 -1.82
N TYR A 59 -1.12 -4.60 -2.98
CA TYR A 59 -0.44 -4.43 -4.27
C TYR A 59 0.01 -2.99 -4.49
N GLU A 60 -0.84 -2.01 -4.22
CA GLU A 60 -0.51 -0.59 -4.40
C GLU A 60 0.73 -0.20 -3.58
N VAL A 61 0.74 -0.52 -2.29
CA VAL A 61 1.88 -0.26 -1.39
C VAL A 61 3.12 -1.00 -1.88
N GLY A 62 3.01 -2.30 -2.17
CA GLY A 62 4.16 -3.11 -2.55
C GLY A 62 4.79 -2.67 -3.87
N ILE A 63 3.98 -2.21 -4.83
CA ILE A 63 4.47 -1.65 -6.10
C ILE A 63 5.12 -0.30 -5.84
N GLN A 64 4.48 0.59 -5.08
CA GLN A 64 5.01 1.92 -4.80
C GLN A 64 6.38 1.85 -4.12
N MET A 65 6.54 1.02 -3.09
CA MET A 65 7.82 0.85 -2.40
C MET A 65 8.94 0.38 -3.34
N ARG A 66 8.63 -0.46 -4.33
CA ARG A 66 9.62 -0.92 -5.32
C ARG A 66 9.97 0.15 -6.34
N THR A 67 9.00 0.99 -6.70
CA THR A 67 9.21 2.18 -7.54
C THR A 67 10.11 3.18 -6.81
N ASP A 68 9.79 3.51 -5.56
CA ASP A 68 10.58 4.46 -4.75
C ASP A 68 12.03 3.99 -4.58
N ALA A 69 12.23 2.69 -4.35
CA ALA A 69 13.57 2.10 -4.26
C ALA A 69 14.33 2.15 -5.59
N ALA A 70 13.64 2.07 -6.73
CA ALA A 70 14.26 2.18 -8.05
C ALA A 70 14.71 3.63 -8.33
N GLU A 71 13.87 4.61 -7.98
CA GLU A 71 14.18 6.04 -8.12
C GLU A 71 15.34 6.46 -7.20
N ALA A 72 15.38 5.96 -5.97
CA ALA A 72 16.48 6.22 -5.05
C ALA A 72 17.83 5.67 -5.53
N ALA A 73 17.83 4.58 -6.30
CA ALA A 73 19.05 4.00 -6.89
C ALA A 73 19.55 4.78 -8.11
N PHE A 74 18.68 5.58 -8.74
CA PHE A 74 19.00 6.39 -9.92
C PHE A 74 18.37 7.79 -9.76
N PRO A 75 18.89 8.62 -8.85
CA PRO A 75 18.36 9.96 -8.67
C PRO A 75 18.47 10.73 -9.99
N PRO A 76 17.44 11.52 -10.38
CA PRO A 76 17.55 12.38 -11.54
C PRO A 76 18.75 13.30 -11.35
N SER A 77 19.57 13.45 -12.40
CA SER A 77 20.75 14.31 -12.36
C SER A 77 20.35 15.73 -11.93
N GLU A 78 21.01 16.27 -10.90
CA GLU A 78 20.89 17.69 -10.56
C GLU A 78 21.17 18.50 -11.83
N GLU A 79 20.22 19.34 -12.24
CA GLU A 79 20.45 20.27 -13.34
C GLU A 79 21.69 21.10 -13.02
N PRO A 80 22.69 21.19 -13.92
CA PRO A 80 23.80 22.07 -13.70
C PRO A 80 23.25 23.49 -13.75
N HIS A 81 23.14 24.12 -12.59
CA HIS A 81 23.10 25.58 -12.49
C HIS A 81 24.45 26.09 -13.04
N VAL A 82 24.52 26.20 -14.36
CA VAL A 82 25.53 26.99 -15.08
C VAL A 82 25.41 28.39 -14.53
N GLY A 83 26.36 28.73 -13.67
CA GLY A 83 26.62 30.11 -13.30
C GLY A 83 27.07 30.84 -14.55
N GLU A 84 26.19 31.62 -15.16
CA GLU A 84 26.59 32.62 -16.14
C GLU A 84 26.65 33.98 -15.46
N LYS A 85 27.79 34.23 -14.82
CA LYS A 85 28.35 35.58 -14.72
C LYS A 85 29.07 35.89 -16.02
N VAL A 86 28.46 36.69 -16.90
CA VAL A 86 29.14 37.55 -17.89
C VAL A 86 28.18 38.71 -18.14
N ALA A 87 28.32 39.90 -17.55
CA ALA A 87 29.25 40.99 -17.90
C ALA A 87 29.17 41.39 -19.39
N GLU A 88 28.27 42.32 -19.73
CA GLU A 88 28.56 43.61 -20.42
C GLU A 88 27.35 44.54 -20.35
#